data_AF-A0AAN4YI29-F1
#
_entry.id   AF-A0AAN4YI29-F1
#
_cell.length_a   1.000
_cell.length_b   1.000
_cell.length_c   1.000
_cell.angle_alpha   90.00
_cell.angle_beta   90.00
_cell.angle_gamma   90.00
#
_symmetry.space_group_name_H-M   'P 1'
#
loop_
_entity.id
_entity.type
_entity.pdbx_description
1 polymer ?
#
loop_
_entity_poly.entity_id
_entity_poly.type
_entity_poly.pdbx_seq_one_letter_code
_entity_poly.pdbx_strand_id
1 'polypeptide(L)' 'MVHLAQVHRNADLDSTIKRVDSIQLENTDEDGFYSSVYGTRFATEQLPQTEMPEREMPREVAYRMIKDELSLDGNPMLK' A
#
# COMPACT_ATOMS: atom_id res chain seq x y z
N MET A 1 -41.80 -1.89 -16.66
CA MET A 1 -41.65 -0.84 -15.62
C MET A 1 -40.24 -0.30 -15.73
N VAL A 2 -40.07 1.02 -15.87
CA VAL A 2 -38.74 1.64 -16.04
C VAL A 2 -38.40 2.35 -14.74
N HIS A 3 -37.31 1.94 -14.09
CA HIS A 3 -36.80 2.66 -12.91
C HIS A 3 -35.95 3.82 -13.38
N LEU A 4 -36.38 5.06 -13.13
CA LEU A 4 -35.55 6.24 -13.34
C LEU A 4 -34.63 6.41 -12.13
N ALA A 5 -33.33 6.55 -12.39
CA ALA A 5 -32.35 6.90 -11.36
C ALA A 5 -32.53 8.37 -10.96
N GLN A 6 -32.51 8.63 -9.65
CA GLN A 6 -32.62 9.98 -9.11
C GLN A 6 -31.33 10.77 -9.35
N VAL A 7 -31.44 11.92 -10.03
CA VAL A 7 -30.31 12.84 -10.25
C VAL A 7 -30.24 13.81 -9.08
N HIS A 8 -29.20 13.68 -8.26
CA HIS A 8 -28.96 14.54 -7.11
C HIS A 8 -28.45 15.91 -7.57
N ARG A 9 -28.96 17.00 -6.97
CA ARG A 9 -28.55 18.38 -7.28
C ARG A 9 -27.38 18.79 -6.39
N ASN A 10 -26.56 19.72 -6.88
CA ASN A 10 -25.32 20.14 -6.21
C ASN A 10 -25.49 20.61 -4.75
N ALA A 11 -26.67 21.11 -4.37
CA ALA A 11 -26.96 21.51 -2.99
C ALA A 11 -26.94 20.35 -1.98
N ASP A 12 -27.20 19.12 -2.43
CA ASP A 12 -27.17 17.93 -1.56
C ASP A 12 -25.72 17.48 -1.26
N LEU A 13 -24.75 17.88 -2.10
CA LEU A 13 -23.34 17.52 -1.92
C LEU A 13 -22.70 18.21 -0.72
N ASP A 14 -23.11 19.42 -0.35
CA ASP A 14 -22.47 20.19 0.74
C ASP A 14 -22.52 19.44 2.08
N SER A 15 -23.61 18.72 2.33
CA SER A 15 -23.78 17.91 3.55
C SER A 15 -22.85 16.69 3.56
N THR A 16 -22.70 16.04 2.41
CA THR A 16 -21.82 14.89 2.23
C THR A 16 -20.35 15.31 2.28
N ILE A 17 -19.98 16.43 1.65
CA ILE A 17 -18.62 16.98 1.64
C ILE A 17 -18.18 17.33 3.07
N LYS A 18 -19.02 18.05 3.83
CA LYS A 18 -18.73 18.34 5.25
C LYS A 18 -18.54 17.09 6.10
N ARG A 19 -19.30 16.03 5.79
CA ARG A 19 -19.21 14.76 6.50
C ARG A 19 -17.91 14.02 6.18
N VAL A 20 -17.49 13.97 4.92
CA VAL A 20 -16.21 13.33 4.54
C VAL A 20 -15.00 14.10 5.05
N ASP A 21 -15.04 15.44 5.07
CA ASP A 21 -13.97 16.27 5.63
C ASP A 21 -13.76 16.03 7.14
N SER A 22 -14.82 15.64 7.84
CA SER A 22 -14.74 15.34 9.28
C SER A 22 -14.19 13.94 9.60
N ILE A 23 -14.00 13.08 8.60
CA ILE A 23 -13.44 11.74 8.79
C ILE A 23 -11.94 11.89 9.04
N GLN A 24 -11.53 11.67 10.28
CA GLN A 24 -10.12 11.56 10.64
C GLN A 24 -9.62 10.21 10.13
N LEU A 25 -8.99 10.23 8.96
CA LEU A 25 -8.17 9.11 8.50
C LEU A 25 -6.89 9.17 9.33
N GLU A 26 -6.70 8.21 10.23
CA GLU A 26 -5.40 8.01 10.85
C GLU A 26 -4.39 7.81 9.72
N ASN A 27 -3.38 8.68 9.65
CA ASN A 27 -2.22 8.41 8.82
C ASN A 27 -1.58 7.17 9.44
N THR A 28 -1.83 6.00 8.85
CA THR A 28 -1.04 4.82 9.17
C THR A 28 0.41 5.23 8.98
N ASP A 29 1.18 5.24 10.06
CA ASP A 29 2.62 5.52 9.99
C ASP A 29 3.23 4.67 8.87
N GLU A 30 4.31 5.13 8.24
CA GLU A 30 4.91 4.34 7.16
C GLU A 30 5.41 2.96 7.62
N ASP A 31 5.62 2.81 8.93
CA ASP A 31 5.92 1.56 9.65
C ASP A 31 4.67 0.93 10.33
N GLY A 32 3.48 1.36 9.94
CA GLY A 32 2.22 0.89 10.46
C GLY A 32 1.94 -0.57 10.12
N PHE A 33 1.03 -1.18 10.87
CA PHE A 33 0.70 -2.60 10.72
C PHE A 33 0.09 -2.89 9.34
N TYR A 34 0.88 -3.52 8.46
CA TYR A 34 0.40 -4.03 7.18
C TYR A 34 -0.14 -5.45 7.34
N SER A 35 -1.27 -5.75 6.71
CA SER A 35 -1.91 -7.08 6.78
C SER A 35 -1.05 -8.20 6.17
N SER A 36 -0.11 -7.86 5.29
CA SER A 36 0.85 -8.79 4.68
C SER A 36 2.12 -8.07 4.25
N VAL A 37 3.20 -8.82 4.08
CA VAL A 37 4.51 -8.30 3.63
C VAL A 37 4.40 -7.51 2.32
N TYR A 38 3.60 -7.99 1.37
CA TYR A 38 3.42 -7.33 0.07
C TYR A 38 2.44 -6.15 0.09
N GLY A 39 1.71 -5.94 1.19
CA GLY A 39 0.89 -4.75 1.40
C GLY A 39 1.70 -3.55 1.89
N THR A 40 2.99 -3.75 2.19
CA THR A 40 3.87 -2.70 2.69
C THR A 40 4.32 -1.78 1.56
N ARG A 41 4.66 -0.52 1.88
CA ARG A 41 5.26 0.40 0.91
C ARG A 41 6.51 -0.18 0.24
N PHE A 42 7.30 -0.96 0.98
CA PHE A 42 8.56 -1.54 0.53
C PHE A 42 8.39 -2.53 -0.63
N ALA A 43 7.21 -3.15 -0.77
CA ALA A 43 6.92 -4.03 -1.89
C ALA A 43 6.67 -3.27 -3.22
N THR A 44 6.45 -1.95 -3.15
CA THR A 44 6.25 -1.10 -4.33
C THR A 44 7.54 -0.40 -4.79
N GLU A 45 8.58 -0.42 -3.96
CA GLU A 45 9.86 0.23 -4.21
C GLU A 45 10.94 -0.83 -4.52
N GLN A 46 11.95 -0.48 -5.31
CA GLN A 46 13.09 -1.36 -5.56
C GLN A 46 14.02 -1.38 -4.34
N LEU A 47 14.63 -2.54 -4.04
CA LEU A 47 15.62 -2.63 -2.98
C LEU A 47 16.82 -1.71 -3.24
N PRO A 48 17.33 -1.01 -2.21
CA PRO A 48 18.45 -0.09 -2.35
C PRO A 48 19.73 -0.83 -2.74
N GLN A 49 20.36 -0.44 -3.86
CA GLN A 49 21.56 -1.10 -4.39
C GLN A 49 22.85 -0.29 -4.22
N THR A 50 22.75 1.04 -4.11
CA THR A 50 23.92 1.93 -4.20
C THR A 50 24.20 2.69 -2.90
N GLU A 51 23.17 2.99 -2.12
CA GLU A 51 23.29 3.74 -0.87
C GLU A 51 22.45 3.09 0.23
N MET A 52 22.80 3.38 1.48
CA MET A 52 22.01 2.91 2.62
C MET A 52 20.74 3.75 2.76
N PRO A 53 19.57 3.12 2.95
CA PRO A 53 18.32 3.85 3.15
C PRO A 53 18.35 4.62 4.48
N GLU A 54 17.69 5.79 4.50
CA GLU A 54 17.61 6.64 5.70
C GLU A 54 16.69 6.07 6.79
N ARG A 55 15.76 5.19 6.40
CA ARG A 55 14.71 4.65 7.27
C ARG A 55 14.82 3.15 7.37
N GLU A 56 14.37 2.63 8.51
CA GLU A 56 14.40 1.19 8.76
C GLU A 56 13.36 0.44 7.94
N MET A 57 13.60 -0.85 7.75
CA MET A 57 12.65 -1.77 7.15
C MET A 57 12.35 -2.88 8.17
N PRO A 58 11.08 -3.25 8.41
CA PRO A 58 10.75 -4.35 9.30
C PRO A 58 11.44 -5.65 8.90
N ARG A 59 12.00 -6.37 9.87
CA ARG A 59 12.83 -7.57 9.64
C ARG A 59 12.21 -8.59 8.67
N GLU A 60 10.90 -8.79 8.76
CA GLU A 60 10.18 -9.82 8.02
C GLU A 60 9.97 -9.40 6.56
N VAL A 61 9.82 -8.10 6.33
CA VAL A 61 9.73 -7.50 5.01
C VAL A 61 11.09 -7.55 4.33
N ALA A 62 12.15 -7.10 5.00
CA ALA A 62 13.51 -7.13 4.46
C ALA A 62 13.93 -8.55 4.06
N TYR A 63 13.73 -9.54 4.94
CA TYR A 63 14.03 -10.93 4.63
C TYR A 63 13.28 -11.43 3.39
N ARG A 64 11.99 -11.11 3.28
CA ARG A 64 11.18 -11.55 2.14
C ARG A 64 11.64 -10.92 0.83
N MET A 65 11.83 -9.60 0.81
CA MET A 65 12.25 -8.88 -0.39
C MET A 65 13.58 -9.42 -0.93
N ILE A 66 14.58 -9.59 -0.06
CA ILE A 66 15.91 -10.12 -0.44
C ILE A 66 15.78 -11.55 -0.97
N LYS A 67 14.99 -12.39 -0.29
CA LYS A 67 14.80 -13.78 -0.71
C LYS A 67 14.13 -13.88 -2.08
N ASP A 68 13.17 -13.02 -2.36
CA ASP A 68 12.45 -13.01 -3.62
C ASP A 68 13.37 -12.56 -4.77
N GLU A 69 14.23 -11.56 -4.53
CA GLU A 69 15.25 -11.12 -5.51
C GLU A 69 16.24 -12.25 -5.82
N LEU A 70 16.79 -12.92 -4.79
CA LEU A 70 17.70 -14.07 -4.96
C LEU A 70 17.05 -15.28 -5.63
N SER A 71 15.72 -15.39 -5.58
CA SER A 71 15.02 -16.49 -6.26
C SER A 71 15.12 -16.38 -7.79
N LEU A 72 15.56 -15.23 -8.32
CA LEU A 72 15.81 -15.01 -9.75
C LEU A 72 17.19 -15.51 -10.21
N ASP A 73 18.14 -15.78 -9.29
CA ASP A 73 19.51 -16.22 -9.62
C ASP A 73 19.61 -17.64 -10.19
N GLY A 74 18.47 -18.32 -10.34
CA GLY A 74 18.37 -19.67 -10.86
C GLY A 74 18.59 -20.72 -9.76
N ASN A 75 17.92 -21.86 -9.91
CA ASN A 75 18.00 -22.92 -8.92
C ASN A 75 19.24 -23.80 -9.18
N PRO A 76 20.24 -23.84 -8.28
CA PRO A 76 21.45 -24.62 -8.47
C PRO A 76 21.20 -26.15 -8.53
N MET A 77 20.02 -26.61 -8.10
CA MET A 77 19.62 -28.02 -8.16
C MET A 77 19.02 -28.43 -9.51
N LEU A 78 18.67 -27.48 -10.38
CA LEU A 78 18.15 -27.76 -11.72
C LEU A 78 19.32 -27.76 -12.71
N LYS A 79 19.95 -28.93 -12.90
CA LYS A 79 20.90 -29.22 -13.97
C LYS A 79 20.27 -30.11 -15.03
#